data_AF-A0A1M5EIE7-F1
#
_entry.id   AF-A0A1M5EIE7-F1
#
_cell.length_a   1.000
_cell.length_b   1.000
_cell.length_c   1.000
_cell.angle_alpha   90.00
_cell.angle_beta   90.00
_cell.angle_gamma   90.00
#
_symmetry.space_group_name_H-M   'P 1'
#
loop_
_entity.id
_entity.type
_entity.pdbx_description
1 polymer ?
#
loop_
_entity_poly.entity_id
_entity_poly.type
_entity_poly.pdbx_seq_one_letter_code
_entity_poly.pdbx_strand_id
1 'polypeptide(L)'
;MERESMDFDVVIVGAGPSGLAAACRLMQQAAEAERELSVCVVEKGSEVGAHILSGAVFEPRALDELFPDWSERGAPLTTPAIRDEVYLLKNAEAAQKLPNALVPRTMHNVGGASPNYVISAGNLCRWLGEQAEALGVEIFPGFAAQEALIDDDGIVRGI
;
A
#
# COMPACT_ATOMS: atom_id res chain seq x y z
N MET A 1 3.08 32.31 -17.41
CA MET A 1 3.91 31.10 -17.57
C MET A 1 2.93 29.98 -17.84
N GLU A 2 2.98 29.43 -19.04
CA GLU A 2 2.14 28.30 -19.45
C GLU A 2 2.63 27.07 -18.68
N ARG A 3 1.72 26.32 -18.05
CA ARG A 3 2.09 25.08 -17.34
C ARG A 3 2.11 23.97 -18.39
N GLU A 4 3.20 23.22 -18.46
CA GLU A 4 3.24 21.99 -19.27
C GLU A 4 2.28 20.96 -18.67
N SER A 5 1.57 20.23 -19.52
CA SER A 5 0.61 19.19 -19.14
C SER A 5 0.95 17.87 -19.81
N MET A 6 0.60 16.77 -19.15
CA MET A 6 0.69 15.41 -19.68
C MET A 6 -0.66 14.72 -19.50
N ASP A 7 -1.08 13.96 -20.51
CA ASP A 7 -2.36 13.26 -20.48
C ASP A 7 -2.17 11.80 -20.06
N PHE A 8 -3.03 11.34 -19.15
CA PHE A 8 -3.11 9.96 -18.69
C PHE A 8 -4.58 9.54 -18.58
N ASP A 9 -4.87 8.25 -18.77
CA ASP A 9 -6.22 7.72 -18.57
C ASP A 9 -6.59 7.70 -17.09
N VAL A 10 -5.61 7.41 -16.22
CA VAL A 10 -5.77 7.39 -14.76
C VAL A 10 -4.59 8.06 -14.09
N VAL A 11 -4.87 9.01 -13.19
CA VAL A 11 -3.88 9.60 -12.29
C VAL A 11 -4.21 9.20 -10.86
N ILE A 12 -3.22 8.64 -10.16
CA ILE A 12 -3.30 8.20 -8.77
C ILE A 12 -2.40 9.09 -7.92
N VAL A 13 -2.96 9.69 -6.87
CA VAL A 13 -2.22 10.55 -5.95
C VAL A 13 -1.79 9.74 -4.73
N GLY A 14 -0.49 9.47 -4.64
CA GLY A 14 0.18 8.81 -3.52
C GLY A 14 0.60 7.38 -3.83
N ALA A 15 1.90 7.08 -3.70
CA ALA A 15 2.48 5.75 -3.83
C ALA A 15 2.48 4.99 -2.49
N GLY A 16 1.33 5.01 -1.81
CA GLY A 16 1.06 4.16 -0.65
C GLY A 16 0.54 2.78 -1.06
N PRO A 17 0.23 1.89 -0.09
CA PRO A 17 -0.21 0.53 -0.40
C PRO A 17 -1.51 0.52 -1.22
N SER A 18 -2.44 1.45 -0.96
CA SER A 18 -3.70 1.56 -1.70
C SER A 18 -3.50 2.08 -3.13
N GLY A 19 -2.70 3.13 -3.31
CA GLY A 19 -2.45 3.72 -4.63
C GLY A 19 -1.69 2.75 -5.54
N LEU A 20 -0.66 2.10 -5.01
CA LEU A 20 0.11 1.11 -5.76
C LEU A 20 -0.72 -0.15 -6.06
N ALA A 21 -1.53 -0.64 -5.10
CA ALA A 21 -2.43 -1.76 -5.37
C ALA A 21 -3.47 -1.44 -6.45
N ALA A 22 -4.04 -0.23 -6.43
CA ALA A 22 -4.96 0.24 -7.46
C ALA A 22 -4.28 0.31 -8.83
N ALA A 23 -3.07 0.88 -8.91
CA ALA A 23 -2.28 0.96 -10.14
C ALA A 23 -2.00 -0.43 -10.72
N CYS A 24 -1.50 -1.36 -9.89
CA CYS A 24 -1.25 -2.74 -10.30
C CYS A 24 -2.52 -3.41 -10.82
N ARG A 25 -3.63 -3.30 -10.09
CA ARG A 25 -4.88 -3.99 -10.48
C ARG A 25 -5.47 -3.42 -11.77
N LEU A 26 -5.40 -2.10 -11.97
CA LEU A 26 -5.83 -1.46 -13.21
C LEU A 26 -5.04 -1.98 -14.40
N MET A 27 -3.70 -2.05 -14.29
CA MET A 27 -2.87 -2.56 -15.37
C MET A 27 -3.09 -4.06 -15.64
N GLN A 28 -3.27 -4.87 -14.59
CA GLN A 28 -3.63 -6.29 -14.74
C GLN A 28 -4.96 -6.45 -15.50
N GLN A 29 -6.00 -5.70 -15.11
CA GLN A 29 -7.31 -5.76 -15.76
C GLN A 29 -7.28 -5.24 -17.20
N ALA A 30 -6.49 -4.20 -17.47
CA ALA A 30 -6.29 -3.68 -18.82
C ALA A 30 -5.60 -4.72 -19.71
N ALA A 31 -4.58 -5.42 -19.19
CA ALA A 31 -3.89 -6.50 -19.90
C ALA A 31 -4.83 -7.70 -20.17
N GLU A 32 -5.63 -8.11 -19.18
CA GLU A 32 -6.64 -9.18 -19.36
C GLU A 32 -7.71 -8.81 -20.40
N ALA A 33 -8.07 -7.53 -20.49
CA ALA A 33 -9.03 -7.01 -21.46
C ALA A 33 -8.41 -6.62 -22.81
N GLU A 34 -7.10 -6.86 -23.00
CA GLU A 34 -6.32 -6.48 -24.20
C GLU A 34 -6.49 -4.99 -24.56
N ARG A 35 -6.50 -4.13 -23.54
CA ARG A 35 -6.69 -2.68 -23.68
C ARG A 35 -5.46 -1.92 -23.23
N GLU A 36 -5.03 -0.95 -24.04
CA GLU A 36 -4.04 0.02 -23.62
C GLU A 36 -4.63 0.98 -22.57
N LEU A 37 -3.90 1.16 -21.47
CA LEU A 37 -4.25 2.05 -20.37
C LEU A 37 -2.98 2.73 -19.88
N SER A 38 -3.00 4.06 -19.84
CA SER A 38 -1.93 4.87 -19.26
C SER A 38 -2.26 5.23 -17.81
N VAL A 39 -1.41 4.79 -16.88
CA VAL A 39 -1.60 5.01 -15.43
C VAL A 39 -0.38 5.72 -14.86
N CYS A 40 -0.64 6.89 -14.25
CA CYS A 40 0.37 7.68 -13.56
C CYS A 40 0.13 7.63 -12.05
N VAL A 41 1.19 7.44 -11.27
CA VAL A 41 1.20 7.58 -9.81
C VAL A 41 2.14 8.72 -9.44
N VAL A 42 1.63 9.77 -8.80
CA VAL A 42 2.47 10.84 -8.24
C VAL A 42 2.70 10.61 -6.75
N GLU A 43 3.94 10.80 -6.28
CA GLU A 43 4.30 10.65 -4.88
C GLU A 43 5.09 11.86 -4.39
N LYS A 44 4.72 12.39 -3.22
CA LYS A 44 5.37 13.55 -2.61
C LYS A 44 6.78 13.23 -2.10
N GLY A 45 6.98 12.03 -1.57
CA GLY A 45 8.27 11.54 -1.08
C GLY A 45 9.31 11.51 -2.20
N SER A 46 10.57 11.72 -1.84
CA SER A 46 11.69 11.67 -2.79
C SER A 46 11.88 10.31 -3.46
N GLU A 47 11.28 9.26 -2.88
CA GLU A 47 11.19 7.91 -3.39
C GLU A 47 9.91 7.25 -2.83
N VAL A 48 9.45 6.18 -3.47
CA VAL A 48 8.37 5.35 -2.94
C VAL A 48 8.75 4.81 -1.57
N GLY A 49 7.85 4.92 -0.60
CA GLY A 49 8.10 4.47 0.77
C GLY A 49 8.75 5.51 1.70
N ALA A 50 9.29 6.63 1.19
CA ALA A 50 9.99 7.62 2.02
C ALA A 50 9.11 8.23 3.12
N HIS A 51 7.82 8.41 2.85
CA HIS A 51 6.84 8.96 3.81
C HIS A 51 5.95 7.89 4.46
N ILE A 52 6.21 6.60 4.21
CA ILE A 52 5.42 5.52 4.79
C ILE A 52 5.93 5.22 6.21
N LEU A 53 5.08 5.49 7.20
CA LEU A 53 5.36 5.19 8.61
C LEU A 53 4.29 4.26 9.18
N SER A 54 4.71 3.07 9.62
CA SER A 54 3.82 2.11 10.29
C SER A 54 4.62 1.10 11.10
N GLY A 55 4.08 0.63 12.23
CA GLY A 55 4.59 -0.53 12.98
C GLY A 55 4.05 -1.86 12.46
N ALA A 56 3.70 -1.92 11.18
CA ALA A 56 2.76 -2.83 10.56
C ALA A 56 2.83 -4.31 11.00
N VAL A 57 1.67 -4.82 11.41
CA VAL A 57 1.33 -6.24 11.34
C VAL A 57 0.36 -6.41 10.18
N PHE A 58 0.78 -7.16 9.17
CA PHE A 58 0.13 -7.24 7.86
C PHE A 58 -0.60 -8.57 7.70
N GLU A 59 -1.87 -8.48 7.31
CA GLU A 59 -2.73 -9.62 6.97
C GLU A 59 -2.68 -9.82 5.44
N PRO A 60 -2.18 -10.96 4.94
CA PRO A 60 -1.74 -11.10 3.55
C PRO A 60 -2.87 -11.25 2.51
N ARG A 61 -4.13 -11.49 2.90
CA ARG A 61 -5.22 -11.80 1.96
C ARG A 61 -5.37 -10.83 0.79
N ALA A 62 -5.28 -9.52 1.04
CA ALA A 62 -5.38 -8.54 -0.05
C ALA A 62 -4.20 -8.63 -1.03
N LEU A 63 -3.03 -8.99 -0.53
CA LEU A 63 -1.86 -9.26 -1.36
C LEU A 63 -1.99 -10.61 -2.07
N ASP A 64 -2.56 -11.64 -1.43
CA ASP A 64 -2.88 -12.92 -2.06
C ASP A 64 -3.84 -12.74 -3.24
N GLU A 65 -4.81 -11.82 -3.13
CA GLU A 65 -5.76 -11.50 -4.20
C GLU A 65 -5.13 -10.70 -5.36
N LEU A 66 -4.14 -9.86 -5.06
CA LEU A 66 -3.49 -8.98 -6.05
C LEU A 66 -2.32 -9.68 -6.77
N PHE A 67 -1.51 -10.42 -6.03
CA PHE A 67 -0.34 -11.15 -6.48
C PHE A 67 -0.27 -12.51 -5.76
N PRO A 68 -1.02 -13.54 -6.22
CA PRO A 68 -1.01 -14.86 -5.57
C PRO A 68 0.38 -15.50 -5.44
N ASP A 69 1.32 -15.08 -6.28
CA ASP A 69 2.72 -15.49 -6.36
C ASP A 69 3.68 -14.49 -5.67
N TRP A 70 3.19 -13.60 -4.80
CA TRP A 70 4.01 -12.57 -4.13
C TRP A 70 5.25 -13.14 -3.41
N SER A 71 5.14 -14.36 -2.86
CA SER A 71 6.26 -15.00 -2.17
C SER A 71 7.38 -15.38 -3.13
N GLU A 72 7.05 -15.81 -4.34
CA GLU A 72 8.03 -16.18 -5.38
C GLU A 72 8.65 -14.93 -6.01
N ARG A 73 7.87 -13.83 -6.07
CA ARG A 73 8.31 -12.49 -6.49
C ARG A 73 9.16 -11.76 -5.44
N GLY A 74 9.41 -12.37 -4.29
CA GLY A 74 10.28 -11.81 -3.26
C GLY A 74 9.67 -10.66 -2.44
N ALA A 75 8.35 -10.64 -2.24
CA ALA A 75 7.74 -9.62 -1.39
C ALA A 75 8.32 -9.67 0.04
N PRO A 76 8.48 -8.53 0.73
CA PRO A 76 9.21 -8.44 2.00
C PRO A 76 8.42 -8.92 3.23
N LEU A 77 7.68 -10.03 3.12
CA LEU A 77 6.90 -10.67 4.17
C LEU A 77 7.69 -11.86 4.76
N THR A 78 8.78 -11.56 5.47
CA THR A 78 9.72 -12.59 5.94
C THR A 78 9.57 -12.97 7.42
N THR A 79 8.81 -12.19 8.19
CA THR A 79 8.70 -12.35 9.66
C THR A 79 7.26 -12.66 10.07
N PRO A 80 6.83 -13.94 10.08
CA PRO A 80 5.49 -14.29 10.55
C PRO A 80 5.34 -13.99 12.05
N ALA A 81 4.15 -13.53 12.45
CA ALA A 81 3.80 -13.36 13.85
C ALA A 81 3.72 -14.74 14.53
N ILE A 82 4.46 -14.90 15.64
CA ILE A 82 4.51 -16.17 16.39
C ILE A 82 3.85 -16.09 17.77
N ARG A 83 3.57 -14.88 18.26
CA ARG A 83 2.89 -14.63 19.54
C ARG A 83 2.22 -13.26 19.54
N ASP A 84 1.11 -13.17 20.28
CA ASP A 84 0.47 -11.91 20.65
C ASP A 84 0.54 -11.72 22.16
N GLU A 85 0.89 -10.51 22.59
CA GLU A 85 0.84 -10.12 23.99
C GLU A 85 0.25 -8.72 24.13
N VAL A 86 -0.79 -8.60 24.95
CA VAL A 86 -1.39 -7.30 25.29
C VAL A 86 -1.18 -7.04 26.77
N TYR A 87 -0.65 -5.85 27.08
CA TYR A 87 -0.39 -5.42 28.44
C TYR A 87 -1.23 -4.19 28.78
N LEU A 88 -1.88 -4.24 29.94
CA LEU A 88 -2.45 -3.06 30.58
C LEU A 88 -1.36 -2.40 31.43
N LEU A 89 -0.92 -1.21 31.03
CA LEU A 89 0.03 -0.42 31.79
C LEU A 89 -0.71 0.25 32.96
N LYS A 90 -0.27 0.00 34.20
CA LYS A 90 -0.92 0.53 35.40
C LYS A 90 -0.25 1.81 35.88
N ASN A 91 1.08 1.85 35.84
CA ASN A 91 1.91 3.00 36.19
C ASN A 91 3.31 2.84 35.56
N ALA A 92 4.27 3.68 35.93
CA ALA A 92 5.63 3.68 35.39
C ALA A 92 6.43 2.38 35.65
N GLU A 93 6.08 1.61 36.67
CA GLU A 93 6.84 0.45 37.13
C GLU A 93 6.06 -0.87 36.97
N ALA A 94 4.76 -0.80 36.66
CA ALA A 94 3.86 -1.95 36.68
C ALA A 94 2.99 -2.06 35.41
N ALA A 95 2.99 -3.27 34.85
CA ALA A 95 2.10 -3.70 33.78
C ALA A 95 1.49 -5.06 34.10
N GLN A 96 0.30 -5.33 33.58
CA GLN A 96 -0.35 -6.64 33.68
C GLN A 96 -0.64 -7.19 32.29
N LYS A 97 -0.12 -8.38 31.99
CA LYS A 97 -0.49 -9.12 30.77
C LYS A 97 -1.96 -9.51 30.85
N LEU A 98 -2.73 -9.17 29.82
CA LEU A 98 -4.11 -9.60 29.68
C LEU A 98 -4.14 -11.06 29.19
N PRO A 99 -4.99 -11.92 29.74
CA PRO A 99 -5.24 -13.25 29.16
C PRO A 99 -5.73 -13.12 27.73
N ASN A 100 -5.15 -13.87 26.79
CA ASN A 100 -5.49 -13.78 25.35
C ASN A 100 -6.99 -13.99 25.08
N ALA A 101 -7.69 -14.80 25.89
CA ALA A 101 -9.12 -15.03 25.73
C ALA A 101 -10.00 -13.77 25.97
N LEU A 102 -9.46 -12.75 26.65
CA LEU A 102 -10.15 -11.48 26.90
C LEU A 102 -9.76 -10.38 25.89
N VAL A 103 -8.80 -10.66 25.01
CA VAL A 103 -8.33 -9.71 23.99
C VAL A 103 -9.26 -9.77 22.79
N PRO A 104 -9.63 -8.62 22.17
CA PRO A 104 -10.45 -8.62 20.95
C PRO A 104 -9.83 -9.45 19.83
N ARG A 105 -10.67 -10.17 19.08
CA ARG A 105 -10.21 -11.03 17.97
C ARG A 105 -9.39 -10.29 16.91
N THR A 106 -9.66 -8.99 16.72
CA THR A 106 -8.94 -8.12 15.78
C THR A 106 -7.48 -7.87 16.17
N MET A 107 -7.07 -8.25 17.39
CA MET A 107 -5.69 -8.14 17.86
C MET A 107 -4.97 -9.51 17.88
N HIS A 108 -5.60 -10.56 17.36
CA HIS A 108 -4.95 -11.87 17.18
C HIS A 108 -4.33 -11.95 15.80
N ASN A 109 -3.03 -12.18 15.77
CA ASN A 109 -2.20 -12.29 14.59
C ASN A 109 -1.69 -13.73 14.38
N VAL A 110 -1.92 -14.60 15.36
CA VAL A 110 -1.54 -16.02 15.32
C VAL A 110 -2.75 -16.95 15.30
N GLY A 111 -2.57 -18.14 14.71
CA GLY A 111 -3.57 -19.21 14.72
C GLY A 111 -4.73 -19.04 13.74
N GLY A 112 -4.68 -18.02 12.87
CA GLY A 112 -5.59 -17.87 11.73
C GLY A 112 -5.27 -18.81 10.57
N ALA A 113 -6.04 -18.72 9.48
CA ALA A 113 -5.85 -19.55 8.27
C ALA A 113 -4.52 -19.25 7.53
N SER A 114 -4.03 -18.02 7.66
CA SER A 114 -2.72 -17.56 7.19
C SER A 114 -2.05 -16.77 8.32
N PRO A 115 -0.72 -16.88 8.54
CA PRO A 115 -0.04 -16.05 9.52
C PRO A 115 -0.05 -14.59 9.08
N ASN A 116 -0.27 -13.67 10.02
CA ASN A 116 0.05 -12.26 9.78
C ASN A 116 1.57 -12.06 9.87
N TYR A 117 2.09 -11.01 9.23
CA TYR A 117 3.53 -10.73 9.16
C TYR A 117 3.87 -9.40 9.81
N VAL A 118 4.96 -9.36 10.58
CA VAL A 118 5.57 -8.11 11.01
C VAL A 118 6.43 -7.60 9.85
N ILE A 119 6.11 -6.43 9.32
CA ILE A 119 6.76 -5.91 8.11
C ILE A 119 7.19 -4.45 8.24
N SER A 120 8.09 -4.03 7.35
CA SER A 120 8.22 -2.62 7.01
C SER A 120 7.23 -2.26 5.92
N ALA A 121 6.21 -1.47 6.26
CA ALA A 121 5.23 -0.99 5.27
C ALA A 121 5.89 -0.16 4.15
N GLY A 122 6.96 0.58 4.45
CA GLY A 122 7.74 1.30 3.44
C GLY A 122 8.41 0.35 2.46
N ASN A 123 8.99 -0.76 2.93
CA ASN A 123 9.58 -1.76 2.04
C ASN A 123 8.52 -2.50 1.21
N LEU A 124 7.33 -2.76 1.78
CA LEU A 124 6.21 -3.30 1.02
C LEU A 124 5.80 -2.34 -0.10
N CYS A 125 5.71 -1.03 0.18
CA CYS A 125 5.39 -0.04 -0.86
C CYS A 125 6.48 0.05 -1.93
N ARG A 126 7.77 0.00 -1.55
CA ARG A 126 8.87 -0.07 -2.53
C ARG A 126 8.73 -1.26 -3.46
N TRP A 127 8.51 -2.45 -2.89
CA TRP A 127 8.30 -3.67 -3.68
C TRP A 127 7.05 -3.59 -4.56
N LEU A 128 5.93 -3.07 -4.05
CA LEU A 128 4.73 -2.82 -4.85
C LEU A 128 4.97 -1.81 -5.97
N GLY A 129 5.82 -0.81 -5.74
CA GLY A 129 6.29 0.14 -6.76
C GLY A 129 7.01 -0.57 -7.89
N GLU A 130 7.96 -1.45 -7.57
CA GLU A 130 8.67 -2.27 -8.57
C GLU A 130 7.69 -3.16 -9.36
N GLN A 131 6.67 -3.74 -8.70
CA GLN A 131 5.65 -4.52 -9.40
C GLN A 131 4.78 -3.65 -10.32
N ALA A 132 4.41 -2.45 -9.88
CA ALA A 132 3.63 -1.50 -10.66
C ALA A 132 4.40 -1.02 -11.90
N GLU A 133 5.68 -0.64 -11.73
CA GLU A 133 6.55 -0.24 -12.85
C GLU A 133 6.73 -1.39 -13.85
N ALA A 134 6.90 -2.62 -13.37
CA ALA A 134 6.98 -3.81 -14.24
C ALA A 134 5.68 -4.07 -15.03
N LEU A 135 4.53 -3.59 -14.54
CA LEU A 135 3.24 -3.63 -15.24
C LEU A 135 3.02 -2.43 -16.18
N GLY A 136 3.97 -1.49 -16.27
CA GLY A 136 3.91 -0.31 -17.12
C GLY A 136 3.30 0.94 -16.47
N VAL A 137 3.14 0.94 -15.15
CA VAL A 137 2.74 2.16 -14.41
C VAL A 137 3.89 3.16 -14.39
N GLU A 138 3.60 4.41 -14.67
CA GLU A 138 4.57 5.51 -14.54
C GLU A 138 4.50 6.10 -13.13
N ILE A 139 5.57 5.95 -12.34
CA ILE A 139 5.64 6.46 -10.96
C ILE A 139 6.57 7.67 -10.89
N PHE A 140 6.05 8.78 -10.40
CA PHE A 140 6.75 10.06 -10.27
C PHE A 140 6.93 10.46 -8.80
N PRO A 141 8.01 10.01 -8.14
CA PRO A 141 8.37 10.49 -6.80
C PRO A 141 8.91 11.93 -6.84
N GLY A 142 8.72 12.67 -5.75
CA GLY A 142 9.06 14.09 -5.63
C GLY A 142 7.97 15.04 -6.18
N PHE A 143 6.85 14.53 -6.68
CA PHE A 143 5.75 15.29 -7.24
C PHE A 143 4.56 15.32 -6.28
N ALA A 144 4.42 16.43 -5.58
CA ALA A 144 3.26 16.66 -4.72
C ALA A 144 2.09 17.20 -5.55
N ALA A 145 0.99 16.45 -5.62
CA ALA A 145 -0.29 16.98 -6.09
C ALA A 145 -0.76 18.08 -5.13
N GLN A 146 -1.02 19.29 -5.64
CA GLN A 146 -1.34 20.45 -4.80
C GLN A 146 -2.81 20.89 -4.92
N GLU A 147 -3.41 20.76 -6.09
CA GLU A 147 -4.75 21.26 -6.38
C GLU A 147 -5.42 20.31 -7.38
N ALA A 148 -6.73 20.08 -7.26
CA ALA A 148 -7.45 19.35 -8.30
C ALA A 148 -7.83 20.32 -9.42
N LEU A 149 -7.60 19.93 -10.68
CA LEU A 149 -8.09 20.68 -11.83
C LEU A 149 -9.55 20.33 -12.05
N ILE A 150 -10.45 21.27 -11.83
CA ILE A 150 -11.91 21.08 -11.91
C ILE A 150 -12.45 21.98 -13.02
N ASP A 151 -13.26 21.41 -13.92
CA ASP A 151 -13.91 22.17 -14.99
C ASP A 151 -15.18 22.90 -14.53
N ASP A 152 -15.80 23.65 -15.43
CA ASP A 152 -17.00 24.45 -15.14
C ASP A 152 -18.23 23.60 -14.77
N ASP A 153 -18.23 22.32 -15.15
CA ASP A 153 -19.28 21.33 -14.80
C ASP A 153 -19.02 20.67 -13.43
N GLY A 154 -17.91 21.01 -12.76
CA GLY A 154 -17.52 20.45 -11.47
C GLY A 154 -16.82 19.10 -11.55
N ILE A 155 -16.34 18.70 -12.74
CA ILE A 155 -15.67 17.41 -12.97
C ILE A 155 -14.17 17.57 -12.79
N VAL A 156 -13.56 16.63 -12.04
CA VAL A 156 -12.10 16.55 -11.87
C VAL A 156 -11.46 16.07 -13.17
N ARG A 157 -10.55 16.88 -13.72
CA ARG A 157 -9.79 16.63 -14.96
C ARG A 157 -8.32 16.30 -14.71
N GLY A 158 -7.82 16.50 -13.50
CA GLY A 158 -6.41 16.25 -13.17
C GLY A 158 -6.02 16.84 -11.82
N ILE A 159 -4.71 17.07 -11.64
CA ILE A 159 -4.06 17.63 -10.45
C ILE A 159 -2.99 18.68 -10.81
#